data_AF-A0A2E7DSJ3-F1
#
_entry.id   AF-A0A2E7DSJ3-F1
#
_cell.length_a   1.000
_cell.length_b   1.000
_cell.length_c   1.000
_cell.angle_alpha   90.00
_cell.angle_beta   90.00
_cell.angle_gamma   90.00
#
_symmetry.space_group_name_H-M   'P 1'
#
loop_
_entity.id
_entity.type
_entity.pdbx_description
1 polymer ?
#
loop_
_entity_poly.entity_id
_entity_poly.type
_entity_poly.pdbx_seq_one_letter_code
_entity_poly.pdbx_strand_id
1 'polypeptide(L)'
;LAQQENIKIYTIGIGADQVVQRTFFGARAINPSAELDEAVLTRIAESTGGLYFRARDVNDLVEIYEELDRLETIEQDEQTYRPTRVLFFWPLGAALIISFILALVSIPWLSLTGRARIEKYQNNNELELATSGDNV
;
A
#
# COMPACT_ATOMS: atom_id res chain seq x y z
N LEU A 1 16.89 -24.41 -3.95
CA LEU A 1 15.99 -23.26 -4.12
C LEU A 1 16.71 -21.94 -3.81
N ALA A 2 17.18 -21.70 -2.58
CA ALA A 2 17.88 -20.43 -2.24
C ALA A 2 19.06 -20.07 -3.17
N GLN A 3 19.93 -21.05 -3.49
CA GLN A 3 21.06 -20.86 -4.40
C GLN A 3 20.65 -20.43 -5.83
N GLN A 4 19.45 -20.79 -6.29
CA GLN A 4 18.97 -20.50 -7.64
C GLN A 4 18.32 -19.11 -7.75
N GLU A 5 17.87 -18.56 -6.62
CA GLU A 5 17.17 -17.27 -6.53
C GLU A 5 18.12 -16.12 -6.14
N ASN A 6 19.43 -16.35 -6.15
CA ASN A 6 20.46 -15.37 -5.73
C ASN A 6 20.26 -14.87 -4.29
N ILE A 7 19.80 -15.76 -3.41
CA ILE A 7 19.60 -15.47 -1.97
C ILE A 7 20.78 -16.03 -1.18
N LYS A 8 21.54 -15.16 -0.52
CA LYS A 8 22.60 -15.53 0.42
C LYS A 8 22.00 -15.91 1.78
N ILE A 9 22.43 -17.03 2.35
CA ILE A 9 22.04 -17.47 3.70
C ILE A 9 23.28 -17.45 4.60
N TYR A 10 23.18 -16.71 5.70
CA TYR A 10 24.18 -16.72 6.77
C TYR A 10 23.67 -17.58 7.92
N THR A 11 24.53 -18.43 8.46
CA THR A 11 24.16 -19.32 9.57
C THR A 11 24.95 -18.97 10.81
N ILE A 12 24.27 -18.84 11.95
CA ILE A 12 24.90 -18.51 13.24
C ILE A 12 24.70 -19.70 14.19
N GLY A 13 25.78 -20.37 14.56
CA GLY A 13 25.79 -21.43 15.57
C GLY A 13 25.93 -20.82 16.97
N ILE A 14 24.95 -21.05 17.84
CA ILE A 14 24.97 -20.54 19.22
C ILE A 14 25.38 -21.69 20.15
N GLY A 15 26.49 -21.54 20.86
CA GLY A 15 26.96 -22.56 21.78
C GLY A 15 28.25 -22.19 22.51
N ALA A 16 28.25 -22.42 23.83
CA ALA A 16 29.43 -22.22 24.65
C ALA A 16 30.44 -23.37 24.52
N ASP A 17 31.72 -23.06 24.76
CA ASP A 17 32.78 -24.06 24.80
C ASP A 17 32.58 -25.06 25.95
N GLN A 18 33.32 -26.18 25.90
CA GLN A 18 33.27 -27.18 26.96
C GLN A 18 33.72 -26.59 28.29
N VAL A 19 32.84 -26.64 29.29
CA VAL A 19 33.13 -26.18 30.65
C VAL A 19 33.39 -27.39 31.54
N VAL A 20 34.54 -27.40 32.21
CA VAL A 20 34.82 -28.42 33.24
C VAL A 20 34.27 -27.94 34.57
N GLN A 21 33.14 -28.48 35.00
CA GLN A 21 32.60 -28.23 36.34
C GLN A 21 33.22 -29.17 37.37
N ARG A 22 33.78 -28.61 38.44
CA ARG A 22 34.21 -29.38 39.61
C ARG A 22 32.99 -29.67 40.49
N THR A 23 32.73 -30.95 40.71
CA THR A 23 31.66 -31.47 41.57
C THR A 23 32.27 -32.08 42.82
N PHE A 24 31.46 -32.30 43.86
CA PHE A 24 31.88 -32.96 45.11
C PHE A 24 32.46 -34.37 44.91
N PHE A 25 32.19 -35.00 43.76
CA PHE A 25 32.66 -36.33 43.37
C PHE A 25 33.72 -36.33 42.26
N GLY A 26 34.28 -35.17 41.90
CA GLY A 26 35.28 -35.02 40.83
C GLY A 26 34.90 -34.00 39.75
N ALA A 27 35.75 -33.84 38.74
CA ALA A 27 35.53 -32.93 37.63
C ALA A 27 34.69 -33.58 36.51
N ARG A 28 33.63 -32.92 36.08
CA ARG A 28 32.80 -33.32 34.93
C ARG A 28 32.87 -32.24 33.85
N ALA A 29 33.33 -32.63 32.66
CA ALA A 29 33.22 -31.78 31.48
C ALA A 29 31.78 -31.81 30.97
N ILE A 30 31.17 -30.64 30.82
CA ILE A 30 29.87 -30.46 30.15
C ILE A 30 30.12 -29.75 28.82
N ASN A 31 29.55 -30.28 27.73
CA ASN A 31 29.60 -29.66 26.41
C ASN A 31 28.20 -29.21 26.01
N PRO A 32 27.88 -27.91 26.15
CA PRO A 32 26.57 -27.37 25.76
C PRO A 32 26.33 -27.42 24.25
N SER A 33 27.40 -27.50 23.45
CA SER A 33 27.36 -27.47 21.98
C SER A 33 27.40 -28.86 21.33
N ALA A 34 27.23 -29.94 22.11
CA ALA A 34 27.44 -31.31 21.61
C ALA A 34 26.47 -31.74 20.50
N GLU A 35 25.28 -31.14 20.46
CA GLU A 35 24.25 -31.42 19.43
C GLU A 35 24.33 -30.46 18.23
N LEU A 36 25.22 -29.47 18.26
CA LEU A 36 25.37 -28.49 17.19
C LEU A 36 26.22 -29.06 16.05
N ASP A 37 25.59 -29.37 14.92
CA ASP A 37 26.28 -29.79 13.70
C ASP A 37 26.78 -28.59 12.90
N GLU A 38 27.93 -28.07 13.31
CA GLU A 38 28.58 -26.93 12.64
C GLU A 38 28.92 -27.24 11.18
N ALA A 39 29.26 -28.49 10.86
CA ALA A 39 29.63 -28.88 9.51
C ALA A 39 28.45 -28.75 8.55
N VAL A 40 27.23 -29.10 9.00
CA VAL A 40 26.01 -28.89 8.21
C VAL A 40 25.71 -27.40 8.05
N LEU A 41 25.82 -26.61 9.12
CA LEU A 41 25.57 -25.16 9.06
C LEU A 41 26.54 -24.46 8.10
N THR A 42 27.83 -24.78 8.18
CA THR A 42 28.85 -24.28 7.26
C THR A 42 28.51 -24.63 5.81
N ARG A 43 28.12 -25.88 5.52
CA ARG A 43 27.72 -26.28 4.17
C ARG A 43 26.51 -25.51 3.65
N ILE A 44 25.53 -25.23 4.50
CA ILE A 44 24.34 -24.46 4.11
C ILE A 44 24.77 -23.03 3.71
N ALA A 45 25.55 -22.36 4.56
CA ALA A 45 26.03 -21.01 4.27
C ALA A 45 26.85 -20.96 2.97
N GLU A 46 27.86 -21.83 2.85
CA GLU A 46 28.71 -21.92 1.66
C GLU A 46 27.92 -22.23 0.38
N SER A 47 26.92 -23.10 0.46
CA SER A 47 26.08 -23.44 -0.70
C SER A 47 25.30 -22.23 -1.23
N THR A 48 25.09 -21.20 -0.43
CA THR A 48 24.37 -19.99 -0.84
C THR A 48 25.29 -18.78 -1.04
N GLY A 49 26.60 -18.96 -0.87
CA GLY A 49 27.58 -17.86 -0.92
C GLY A 49 27.57 -16.95 0.30
N GLY A 50 26.94 -17.37 1.40
CA GLY A 50 27.01 -16.72 2.71
C GLY A 50 28.14 -17.29 3.58
N LEU A 51 28.18 -16.86 4.84
CA LEU A 51 29.21 -17.25 5.82
C LEU A 51 28.59 -17.90 7.06
N TYR A 52 29.37 -18.79 7.68
CA TYR A 52 29.07 -19.35 9.00
C TYR A 52 29.76 -18.55 10.10
N PHE A 53 29.00 -18.24 11.15
CA PHE A 53 29.51 -17.58 12.35
C PHE A 53 29.20 -18.43 13.59
N ARG A 54 30.08 -18.36 14.58
CA ARG A 54 29.91 -19.03 15.87
C ARG A 54 29.81 -17.98 16.97
N ALA A 55 28.69 -17.96 17.69
CA ALA A 55 28.49 -17.10 18.85
C ALA A 55 28.57 -17.92 20.13
N ARG A 56 29.52 -17.58 21.01
CA ARG A 56 29.70 -18.22 22.32
C ARG A 56 28.93 -17.48 23.41
N ASP A 57 28.72 -16.18 23.22
CA ASP A 57 27.94 -15.33 24.09
C ASP A 57 27.13 -14.28 23.31
N VAL A 58 26.46 -13.40 24.05
CA VAL A 58 25.59 -12.36 23.47
C VAL A 58 26.41 -11.26 22.78
N ASN A 59 27.63 -10.97 23.24
CA ASN A 59 28.47 -9.95 22.64
C ASN A 59 28.96 -10.42 21.26
N ASP A 60 29.36 -11.69 21.15
CA ASP A 60 29.71 -12.30 19.86
C ASP A 60 28.56 -12.15 18.86
N LEU A 61 27.32 -12.35 19.31
CA LEU A 61 26.15 -12.21 18.44
C LEU A 61 25.98 -10.77 17.93
N VAL A 62 26.20 -9.78 18.78
CA VAL A 62 26.15 -8.35 18.39
C VAL A 62 27.23 -8.04 17.36
N GLU A 63 28.47 -8.48 17.61
CA GLU A 63 29.59 -8.28 16.68
C GLU A 63 29.35 -8.92 15.31
N ILE A 64 28.77 -10.13 15.29
CA ILE A 64 28.38 -10.82 14.04
C ILE A 64 27.35 -10.00 13.26
N TYR A 65 26.35 -9.42 13.93
CA TYR A 65 25.35 -8.57 13.24
C TYR A 65 25.97 -7.29 12.70
N GLU A 66 26.90 -6.66 13.43
CA GLU A 66 27.61 -5.47 12.96
C GLU A 66 28.51 -5.77 11.75
N GLU A 67 29.16 -6.94 11.73
CA GLU A 67 29.92 -7.39 10.56
C GLU A 67 29.00 -7.69 9.37
N LEU A 68 27.83 -8.28 9.61
CA LEU A 68 26.85 -8.54 8.55
C LEU A 68 26.35 -7.24 7.89
N ASP A 69 26.06 -6.22 8.70
CA ASP A 69 25.61 -4.91 8.23
C ASP A 69 26.69 -4.20 7.40
N ARG A 70 27.97 -4.37 7.78
CA ARG A 70 29.12 -3.86 7.03
C ARG A 70 29.27 -4.56 5.68
N LEU A 71 29.16 -5.89 5.66
CA LEU A 71 29.35 -6.70 4.46
C LEU A 71 28.21 -6.54 3.47
N GLU A 72 26.98 -6.49 3.97
CA GLU A 72 25.77 -6.28 3.17
C GLU A 72 25.23 -4.87 3.46
N THR A 73 26.06 -3.85 3.21
CA THR A 73 25.56 -2.47 3.16
C THR A 73 24.42 -2.43 2.17
N ILE A 74 23.21 -2.31 2.70
CA ILE A 74 22.03 -2.07 1.91
C ILE A 74 22.23 -0.64 1.42
N GLU A 75 22.77 -0.46 0.22
CA GLU A 75 22.45 0.75 -0.53
C GLU A 75 20.93 0.72 -0.62
N GLN A 76 20.31 1.48 0.28
CA GLN A 76 18.88 1.64 0.33
C GLN A 76 18.54 2.28 -1.01
N ASP A 77 18.30 1.45 -2.02
CA ASP A 77 17.79 1.84 -3.32
C ASP A 77 16.65 2.78 -2.99
N GLU A 78 16.90 4.07 -3.21
CA GLU A 78 16.02 5.15 -2.82
C GLU A 78 14.62 4.72 -3.21
N GLN A 79 13.82 4.38 -2.20
CA GLN A 79 12.46 3.85 -2.30
C GLN A 79 11.89 4.23 -3.64
N THR A 80 11.94 3.30 -4.62
CA THR A 80 11.73 3.61 -6.04
C THR A 80 10.58 4.58 -6.12
N TYR A 81 10.89 5.86 -6.33
CA TYR A 81 9.88 6.89 -6.40
C TYR A 81 9.06 6.47 -7.61
N ARG A 82 7.87 5.91 -7.37
CA ARG A 82 6.92 5.59 -8.42
C ARG A 82 6.08 6.84 -8.56
N PRO A 83 6.45 7.83 -9.40
CA PRO A 83 5.61 8.98 -9.62
C PRO A 83 4.29 8.47 -10.20
N THR A 84 3.27 8.40 -9.35
CA THR A 84 1.89 8.18 -9.77
C THR A 84 1.46 9.46 -10.49
N ARG A 85 1.75 9.53 -11.79
CA ARG A 85 1.27 10.64 -12.63
C ARG A 85 -0.25 10.52 -12.74
N VAL A 86 -0.93 11.40 -12.01
CA VAL A 86 -2.40 11.49 -11.97
C VAL A 86 -2.93 12.05 -13.29
N LEU A 87 -3.08 11.21 -14.32
CA LEU A 87 -3.51 11.65 -15.67
C LEU A 87 -5.02 11.96 -15.78
N PHE A 88 -5.75 12.06 -14.66
CA PHE A 88 -7.21 12.22 -14.65
C PHE A 88 -7.70 13.65 -14.93
N PHE A 89 -6.83 14.66 -14.81
CA PHE A 89 -7.21 16.06 -15.02
C PHE A 89 -7.61 16.35 -16.47
N TRP A 90 -7.04 15.62 -17.43
CA TRP A 90 -7.32 15.80 -18.86
C TRP A 90 -8.75 15.40 -19.24
N PRO A 91 -9.22 14.16 -18.96
CA PRO A 91 -10.61 13.79 -19.25
C PRO A 91 -11.62 14.59 -18.41
N LEU A 92 -11.28 14.94 -17.16
CA LEU A 92 -12.15 15.76 -16.30
C LEU A 92 -12.34 17.18 -16.86
N GLY A 93 -11.25 17.83 -17.28
CA GLY A 93 -11.31 19.15 -17.90
C GLY A 93 -12.09 19.15 -19.21
N ALA A 94 -11.88 18.12 -20.05
CA ALA A 94 -12.64 17.97 -21.29
C ALA A 94 -14.15 17.81 -21.04
N ALA A 95 -14.53 16.96 -20.07
CA ALA A 95 -15.93 16.77 -19.71
C ALA A 95 -16.59 18.05 -19.19
N LEU A 96 -15.88 18.83 -18.36
CA LEU A 96 -16.36 20.11 -17.84
C LEU A 96 -16.59 21.13 -18.96
N ILE A 97 -15.65 21.25 -19.90
CA ILE A 97 -15.76 22.18 -21.05
C ILE A 97 -16.92 21.76 -21.95
N ILE A 98 -17.04 20.47 -22.27
CA ILE A 98 -18.14 19.95 -23.09
C ILE A 98 -19.48 20.21 -22.42
N SER A 99 -19.58 19.97 -21.10
CA SER A 99 -20.80 20.25 -20.33
C SER A 99 -21.16 21.74 -20.36
N PHE A 100 -20.18 22.63 -20.25
CA PHE A 100 -20.42 24.08 -20.28
C PHE A 100 -20.88 24.55 -21.67
N ILE A 101 -20.27 24.02 -22.73
CA ILE A 101 -20.67 24.30 -24.12
C ILE A 101 -22.09 23.78 -24.38
N LEU A 102 -22.40 22.55 -23.97
CA LEU A 102 -23.76 22.01 -24.09
C LEU A 102 -24.77 22.85 -23.32
N ALA A 103 -24.44 23.30 -22.11
CA ALA A 103 -25.33 24.17 -21.34
C ALA A 103 -25.59 25.49 -22.09
N LEU A 104 -24.55 26.15 -22.61
CA LEU A 104 -24.71 27.39 -23.38
C LEU A 104 -25.59 27.22 -24.63
N VAL A 105 -25.42 26.10 -25.35
CA VAL A 105 -26.19 25.77 -26.57
C VAL A 105 -27.62 25.31 -26.24
N SER A 106 -27.77 24.54 -25.16
CA SER A 106 -29.05 23.94 -24.76
C SER A 106 -29.95 24.89 -24.01
N ILE A 107 -29.43 25.98 -23.42
CA ILE A 107 -30.29 27.05 -22.94
C ILE A 107 -30.96 27.64 -24.18
N PRO A 108 -32.28 27.50 -24.36
CA PRO A 108 -32.97 28.23 -25.40
C PRO A 108 -32.95 29.67 -24.91
N TRP A 109 -32.05 30.50 -25.42
CA TRP A 109 -32.03 31.94 -25.11
C TRP A 109 -33.37 32.60 -25.50
N LEU A 110 -34.17 31.89 -26.32
CA LEU A 110 -35.53 32.22 -26.72
C LEU A 110 -36.62 31.91 -25.67
N SER A 111 -36.37 31.07 -24.65
CA SER A 111 -37.35 30.81 -23.58
C SER A 111 -37.28 31.77 -22.40
N LEU A 112 -36.29 32.68 -22.37
CA LEU A 112 -36.22 33.78 -21.41
C LEU A 112 -37.00 35.03 -21.85
N THR A 113 -37.33 35.17 -23.14
CA THR A 113 -38.15 36.27 -23.65
C THR A 113 -39.59 35.81 -23.91
N GLY A 114 -40.41 35.85 -22.85
CA GLY A 114 -41.86 36.04 -23.01
C GLY A 114 -42.74 34.83 -22.69
N ARG A 115 -43.28 34.84 -21.47
CA ARG A 115 -44.69 34.47 -21.23
C ARG A 115 -45.33 35.51 -20.33
N ALA A 116 -45.61 36.68 -20.91
CA ALA A 116 -46.55 37.62 -20.34
C ALA A 116 -47.88 37.52 -21.11
N ARG A 117 -48.94 37.18 -20.34
CA ARG A 117 -50.35 37.53 -20.57
C ARG A 117 -51.05 36.83 -21.76
N ILE A 118 -52.14 36.10 -21.49
CA ILE A 118 -53.56 36.48 -21.76
C ILE A 118 -54.45 35.43 -21.10
N GLU A 119 -55.15 35.78 -20.02
CA GLU A 119 -56.34 35.04 -19.55
C GLU A 119 -57.44 36.07 -19.23
N LYS A 120 -58.00 36.67 -20.28
CA LYS A 120 -59.21 37.51 -20.24
C LYS A 120 -60.06 37.26 -21.50
N TYR A 121 -60.55 36.04 -21.65
CA TYR A 121 -61.60 35.70 -22.64
C TYR A 121 -62.83 35.00 -22.04
N GLN A 122 -62.85 34.66 -20.75
CA GLN A 122 -64.01 33.98 -20.13
C GLN A 122 -65.10 34.92 -19.60
N ASN A 123 -64.81 36.19 -19.32
CA ASN A 123 -65.78 37.07 -18.64
C ASN A 123 -66.89 37.65 -19.54
N ASN A 124 -66.83 37.42 -20.86
CA ASN A 124 -67.78 38.00 -21.80
C ASN A 124 -68.93 37.04 -22.18
N ASN A 125 -68.80 35.74 -21.87
CA ASN A 125 -69.85 34.74 -22.16
C ASN A 125 -70.80 34.48 -20.98
N GLU A 126 -70.45 34.91 -19.77
CA GLU A 126 -71.38 34.87 -18.62
C GLU A 126 -72.45 35.98 -18.70
N LEU A 127 -72.24 37.00 -19.55
CA LEU A 127 -73.16 38.12 -19.75
C LEU A 127 -74.31 37.82 -20.73
N GLU A 128 -74.34 36.67 -21.41
CA GLU A 128 -75.43 36.30 -22.34
C GLU A 128 -76.27 35.07 -21.93
N LEU A 129 -75.83 34.24 -20.96
CA LEU A 129 -76.49 32.96 -20.64
C LEU A 129 -77.19 32.88 -19.27
N ALA A 130 -77.06 33.88 -18.37
CA ALA A 130 -77.52 33.75 -16.98
C ALA A 130 -78.86 34.44 -16.61
N THR A 131 -79.45 35.34 -17.41
CA THR A 131 -80.76 35.96 -17.02
C THR A 131 -81.79 36.12 -18.15
N SER A 132 -81.56 35.53 -19.33
CA SER A 132 -82.61 35.31 -20.35
C SER A 132 -83.62 34.20 -19.95
N GLY A 133 -83.72 33.81 -18.67
CA GLY A 133 -84.39 32.58 -18.25
C GLY A 133 -85.15 32.59 -16.92
N ASP A 134 -85.64 33.73 -16.43
CA ASP A 134 -86.64 33.76 -15.35
C ASP A 134 -87.47 35.06 -15.43
N ASN A 135 -88.54 35.16 -16.22
CA ASN A 135 -89.90 34.61 -16.08
C ASN A 135 -90.89 35.61 -15.42
N VAL A 136 -91.87 36.00 -16.26
CA VAL A 136 -93.31 36.30 -16.01
C VAL A 136 -93.68 37.32 -14.93
#